data_AF-A0A4S2EGZ4-F1
#
_entry.id   AF-A0A4S2EGZ4-F1
#
_cell.length_a   1.000
_cell.length_b   1.000
_cell.length_c   1.000
_cell.angle_alpha   90.00
_cell.angle_beta   90.00
_cell.angle_gamma   90.00
#
_symmetry.space_group_name_H-M   'P 1'
#
loop_
_entity.id
_entity.type
_entity.pdbx_description
1 polymer ?
#
loop_
_entity_poly.entity_id
_entity_poly.type
_entity_poly.pdbx_seq_one_letter_code
_entity_poly.pdbx_strand_id
1 'polypeptide(L)'
;MKAYNELKSASVESNLSFDNGKLDYKANAKRDTIYIPAKDSIIYVPLPVPGDTVYTNRLTWWQQTWIYIGRLFAVILLIKYLPLLWKAILKLLKRN
;
A
#
# COMPACT_ATOMS: atom_id res chain seq x y z
N MET A 1 49.82 36.16 24.98
CA MET A 1 49.80 35.53 23.65
C MET A 1 49.10 36.48 22.67
N LYS A 2 49.72 36.77 21.52
CA LYS A 2 49.05 37.52 20.43
C LYS A 2 47.97 36.60 19.84
N ALA A 3 46.72 37.05 19.80
CA ALA A 3 45.67 36.30 19.13
C ALA A 3 45.95 36.32 17.62
N TYR A 4 46.45 35.21 17.08
CA TYR A 4 46.55 35.04 15.63
C TYR A 4 45.15 34.79 15.10
N ASN A 5 44.74 35.58 14.10
CA ASN A 5 43.44 35.39 13.48
C ASN A 5 43.53 34.16 12.57
N GLU A 6 43.00 33.04 13.01
CA GLU A 6 43.00 31.81 12.23
C GLU A 6 41.99 31.90 11.08
N LEU A 7 42.43 31.57 9.87
CA LEU A 7 41.54 31.41 8.70
C LEU A 7 40.81 30.08 8.83
N LYS A 8 39.59 30.11 9.38
CA LYS A 8 38.72 28.93 9.48
C LYS A 8 37.30 29.23 9.00
N SER A 9 36.63 28.18 8.51
CA SER A 9 35.20 28.27 8.16
C SER A 9 34.36 28.44 9.43
N ALA A 10 33.21 29.10 9.32
CA ALA A 10 32.29 29.34 10.45
C ALA A 10 31.81 28.04 11.12
N SER A 11 31.79 26.93 10.37
CA SER A 11 31.41 25.60 10.87
C SER A 11 32.58 24.78 11.43
N VAL A 12 33.73 25.42 11.73
CA VAL A 12 34.91 24.74 12.30
C VAL A 12 35.30 25.40 13.61
N GLU A 13 35.34 24.59 14.66
CA GLU A 13 35.85 24.97 15.98
C GLU A 13 37.24 24.38 16.15
N SER A 14 38.15 25.13 16.76
CA SER A 14 39.55 24.75 16.93
C SER A 14 39.98 24.99 18.37
N ASN A 15 40.83 24.11 18.88
CA ASN A 15 41.42 24.20 20.20
C ASN A 15 42.94 24.10 20.06
N LEU A 16 43.66 25.03 20.69
CA LEU A 16 45.11 25.13 20.66
C LEU A 16 45.60 25.15 22.10
N SER A 17 46.44 24.17 22.44
CA SER A 17 47.15 24.11 23.71
C SER A 17 48.65 24.04 23.46
N PHE A 18 49.42 24.80 24.23
CA PHE A 18 50.87 24.75 24.20
C PHE A 18 51.37 24.52 25.62
N ASP A 19 51.93 23.33 25.86
CA ASP A 19 52.47 22.94 27.15
C ASP A 19 53.78 22.18 26.98
N ASN A 20 54.75 22.45 27.85
CA ASN A 20 56.06 21.78 27.88
C ASN A 20 56.77 21.64 26.52
N GLY A 21 56.69 22.68 25.67
CA GLY A 21 57.32 22.71 24.36
C GLY A 21 56.56 21.94 23.26
N LYS A 22 55.41 21.35 23.58
CA LYS A 22 54.54 20.64 22.64
C LYS A 22 53.32 21.48 22.27
N LEU A 23 53.07 21.60 20.97
CA LEU A 23 51.88 22.23 20.42
C LEU A 23 50.84 21.15 20.08
N ASP A 24 49.71 21.16 20.79
CA ASP A 24 48.56 20.33 20.49
C ASP A 24 47.47 21.18 19.84
N TYR A 25 47.19 20.90 18.56
CA TYR A 25 46.15 21.57 17.77
C TYR A 25 45.07 20.57 17.35
N LYS A 26 43.80 20.90 17.61
CA LYS A 26 42.63 20.10 17.20
C LYS A 26 41.63 20.99 16.47
N ALA A 27 41.21 20.58 15.28
CA ALA A 27 40.12 21.21 14.54
C ALA A 27 38.95 20.21 14.41
N ASN A 28 37.77 20.63 14.83
CA ASN A 28 36.55 19.84 14.78
C ASN A 28 35.50 20.56 13.93
N ALA A 29 34.88 19.81 13.03
CA ALA A 29 33.73 20.31 12.27
C ALA A 29 32.50 20.34 13.19
N LYS A 30 31.94 21.54 13.37
CA LYS A 30 30.66 21.73 14.04
C LYS A 30 29.56 21.22 13.11
N ARG A 31 28.93 20.10 13.49
CA ARG A 31 27.75 19.60 12.78
C ARG A 31 26.54 20.29 13.38
N ASP A 32 25.89 21.15 12.59
CA ASP A 32 24.63 21.82 12.98
C ASP A 32 23.40 20.90 12.86
N THR A 33 23.61 19.62 12.53
CA THR A 33 22.56 18.63 12.36
C THR A 33 22.68 17.52 13.40
N ILE A 34 21.61 17.35 14.18
CA ILE A 34 21.41 16.17 15.02
C ILE A 34 20.65 15.16 14.16
N TYR A 35 21.18 13.95 14.01
CA TYR A 35 20.45 12.85 13.39
C TYR A 35 19.33 12.41 14.35
N ILE A 36 18.08 12.61 13.94
CA ILE A 36 16.90 12.13 14.66
C ILE A 36 16.38 10.90 13.90
N PRO A 37 16.64 9.67 14.39
CA PRO A 37 16.10 8.44 13.81
C PRO A 37 14.59 8.35 14.13
N ALA A 38 13.79 9.15 13.43
CA ALA A 38 12.32 9.09 13.46
C ALA A 38 11.65 10.01 12.43
N LYS A 39 12.40 10.89 11.72
CA LYS A 39 11.79 11.79 10.72
C LYS A 39 11.35 11.09 9.42
N ASP A 40 11.58 9.79 9.34
CA ASP A 40 11.04 8.88 8.32
C ASP A 40 9.94 7.97 8.89
N SER A 41 9.39 8.28 10.09
CA SER A 41 8.17 7.63 10.53
C SER A 41 7.02 8.10 9.64
N ILE A 42 6.85 7.41 8.53
CA ILE A 42 5.67 7.46 7.68
C ILE A 42 4.54 6.89 8.54
N ILE A 43 4.00 7.71 9.44
CA ILE A 43 2.71 7.42 10.06
C ILE A 43 1.75 7.45 8.87
N TYR A 44 1.38 6.27 8.39
CA TYR A 44 0.46 6.09 7.29
C TYR A 44 -0.93 6.49 7.79
N VAL A 45 -1.21 7.79 7.84
CA VAL A 45 -2.56 8.30 8.07
C VAL A 45 -3.29 8.13 6.75
N PRO A 46 -4.29 7.23 6.65
CA PRO A 46 -5.07 7.13 5.43
C PRO A 46 -5.78 8.48 5.23
N LEU A 47 -5.38 9.19 4.18
CA LEU A 47 -6.05 10.42 3.75
C LEU A 47 -7.40 10.02 3.16
N PRO A 48 -8.53 10.58 3.63
CA PRO A 48 -9.82 10.34 3.00
C PRO A 48 -9.77 10.94 1.59
N VAL A 49 -9.80 10.08 0.58
CA VAL A 49 -9.84 10.50 -0.82
C VAL A 49 -11.23 11.09 -1.07
N PRO A 50 -11.37 12.39 -1.45
CA PRO A 50 -12.64 12.95 -1.84
C PRO A 50 -13.03 12.30 -3.17
N GLY A 51 -13.85 11.25 -3.11
CA GLY A 51 -14.02 10.35 -4.23
C GLY A 51 -14.23 8.89 -3.86
N ASP A 52 -14.26 8.54 -2.58
CA ASP A 52 -14.92 7.32 -2.12
C ASP A 52 -16.45 7.46 -2.30
N THR A 53 -16.89 7.72 -3.54
CA THR A 53 -18.05 7.01 -4.05
C THR A 53 -17.69 5.54 -3.91
N VAL A 54 -17.97 4.96 -2.75
CA VAL A 54 -18.03 3.52 -2.58
C VAL A 54 -19.07 3.10 -3.60
N TYR A 55 -18.61 2.75 -4.81
CA TYR A 55 -19.42 2.16 -5.85
C TYR A 55 -19.85 0.82 -5.27
N THR A 56 -20.90 0.84 -4.47
CA THR A 56 -21.45 -0.37 -3.91
C THR A 56 -21.99 -1.12 -5.11
N ASN A 57 -21.33 -2.22 -5.47
CA ASN A 57 -21.76 -3.13 -6.51
C ASN A 57 -23.05 -3.82 -6.04
N ARG A 58 -24.16 -3.08 -6.10
CA ARG A 58 -25.48 -3.54 -5.76
C ARG A 58 -26.21 -3.81 -7.04
N LEU A 59 -26.80 -5.00 -7.07
CA LEU A 59 -27.68 -5.41 -8.14
C LEU A 59 -28.87 -4.43 -8.18
N THR A 60 -29.13 -3.85 -9.35
CA THR A 60 -30.32 -3.01 -9.50
C THR A 60 -31.56 -3.88 -9.33
N TRP A 61 -32.66 -3.29 -8.84
CA TRP A 61 -33.94 -4.00 -8.73
C TRP A 61 -34.35 -4.63 -10.07
N TRP A 62 -34.07 -3.94 -11.17
CA TRP A 62 -34.32 -4.46 -12.52
C TRP A 62 -33.48 -5.70 -12.85
N GLN A 63 -32.18 -5.67 -12.58
CA GLN A 63 -31.30 -6.83 -12.74
C GLN A 63 -31.76 -8.00 -11.87
N GLN A 64 -32.21 -7.73 -10.65
CA GLN A 64 -32.71 -8.75 -9.73
C GLN A 64 -33.99 -9.42 -10.26
N THR A 65 -34.92 -8.64 -10.82
CA THR A 65 -36.15 -9.15 -11.44
C THR A 65 -35.85 -10.09 -12.61
N TRP A 66 -34.93 -9.71 -13.51
CA TRP A 66 -34.54 -10.58 -14.63
C TRP A 66 -33.87 -11.88 -14.18
N ILE A 67 -33.06 -11.82 -13.12
CA ILE A 67 -32.46 -13.03 -12.53
C ILE A 67 -33.54 -13.97 -11.99
N TYR A 68 -34.57 -13.46 -11.32
CA TYR A 68 -35.68 -14.29 -10.85
C TYR A 68 -36.49 -14.91 -11.98
N ILE A 69 -36.82 -14.13 -13.02
CA ILE A 69 -37.54 -14.63 -14.21
C ILE A 69 -36.71 -15.71 -14.90
N GLY A 70 -35.42 -15.47 -15.13
CA GLY A 70 -34.53 -16.44 -15.76
C GLY A 70 -34.39 -17.74 -14.97
N ARG A 71 -34.30 -17.65 -13.63
CA ARG A 71 -34.27 -18.83 -12.75
C ARG A 71 -35.57 -19.63 -12.85
N LEU A 72 -36.72 -18.96 -12.79
CA LEU A 72 -38.02 -19.63 -12.91
C LEU A 72 -38.14 -20.34 -14.26
N PHE A 73 -37.73 -19.68 -15.35
CA PHE A 73 -37.73 -20.26 -16.67
C PHE A 73 -36.81 -21.49 -16.77
N ALA A 74 -35.60 -21.41 -16.24
CA ALA A 74 -34.65 -22.53 -16.22
C ALA A 74 -35.22 -23.74 -15.46
N VAL A 75 -35.90 -23.54 -14.33
CA VAL A 75 -36.56 -24.62 -13.58
C VAL A 75 -37.67 -25.28 -14.40
N ILE A 76 -38.50 -24.48 -15.08
CA ILE A 76 -39.57 -25.00 -15.94
C ILE A 76 -38.99 -25.85 -17.07
N LEU A 77 -37.92 -25.36 -17.74
CA LEU A 77 -37.23 -26.13 -18.77
C LEU A 77 -36.66 -27.43 -18.20
N LEU A 78 -36.01 -27.38 -17.03
CA LEU A 78 -35.43 -28.56 -16.40
C LEU A 78 -36.51 -29.62 -16.12
N ILE A 79 -37.63 -29.24 -15.51
CA ILE A 79 -38.74 -30.16 -15.23
C ILE A 79 -39.30 -30.76 -16.52
N LYS A 80 -39.44 -29.95 -17.57
CA LYS A 80 -40.02 -30.40 -18.84
C LYS A 80 -39.10 -31.33 -19.62
N TYR A 81 -37.81 -30.99 -19.72
CA TYR A 81 -36.88 -31.65 -20.65
C TYR A 81 -36.04 -32.74 -20.00
N LEU A 82 -35.80 -32.71 -18.68
CA LEU A 82 -35.02 -33.73 -17.97
C LEU A 82 -35.63 -35.14 -18.11
N PRO A 83 -36.96 -35.35 -17.98
CA PRO A 83 -37.56 -36.67 -18.18
C PRO A 83 -37.50 -37.13 -19.64
N LEU A 84 -37.59 -36.21 -20.60
CA LEU A 84 -37.46 -36.56 -22.03
C LEU A 84 -36.04 -37.02 -22.36
N LEU A 85 -35.04 -36.30 -21.86
CA LEU A 85 -33.63 -36.67 -22.01
C LEU A 85 -33.36 -38.03 -21.38
N TRP A 86 -33.86 -38.27 -20.17
CA TRP A 86 -33.71 -39.56 -19.49
C TRP A 86 -34.35 -40.71 -20.29
N LYS A 87 -35.57 -40.52 -20.80
CA LYS A 87 -36.24 -41.50 -21.66
C LYS A 87 -35.46 -41.78 -22.95
N ALA A 88 -34.89 -40.76 -23.57
CA ALA A 88 -34.07 -40.91 -24.77
C ALA A 88 -32.79 -41.71 -24.49
N ILE A 89 -32.12 -41.43 -23.37
CA ILE A 89 -30.92 -42.15 -22.92
C ILE A 89 -31.26 -43.63 -22.65
N LEU A 90 -32.33 -43.91 -21.91
CA LEU A 90 -32.78 -45.29 -21.65
C LEU A 90 -33.09 -46.05 -22.95
N LYS A 91 -33.70 -45.37 -23.93
CA LYS A 91 -34.01 -45.96 -25.24
C LYS A 91 -32.74 -46.30 -26.03
N LEU A 92 -31.70 -45.47 -25.94
CA LEU A 92 -30.40 -45.73 -26.56
C LEU A 92 -29.68 -46.89 -25.87
N LEU A 93 -29.67 -46.91 -24.54
CA LEU A 93 -29.05 -48.00 -23.76
C LEU A 93 -29.71 -49.35 -24.02
N LYS A 94 -31.04 -49.39 -24.23
CA LYS A 94 -31.77 -50.64 -24.52
C LYS A 94 -31.63 -51.12 -25.97
N ARG A 95 -31.06 -50.31 -26.86
CA ARG A 95 -30.85 -50.63 -28.29
C ARG A 95 -29.45 -51.21 -28.56
N ASN A 96 -28.52 -51.06 -27.64
CA ASN A 96 -27.26 -51.82 -27.60
C ASN A 96 -27.47 -53.12 -26.82
#